data_AF-R7RRI8-F1
#
_entry.id   AF-R7RRI8-F1
#
_cell.length_a   1.000
_cell.length_b   1.000
_cell.length_c   1.000
_cell.angle_alpha   90.00
_cell.angle_beta   90.00
_cell.angle_gamma   90.00
#
_symmetry.space_group_name_H-M   'P 1'
#
loop_
_entity.id
_entity.type
_entity.pdbx_description
1 polymer ?
#
loop_
_entity_poly.entity_id
_entity_poly.type
_entity_poly.pdbx_seq_one_letter_code
_entity_poly.pdbx_strand_id
1 'polypeptide(L)' 'MINYEDKLNELKKKLEYAKNKRIKAETRLEQLQLQKNEIMNEIKKLGFEPDNLENEIKSLEDEIVKLINEAESLMPRDI' A
#
# COMPACT_ATOMS: atom_id res chain seq x y z
N MET A 1 -48.52 26.62 -11.69
CA MET A 1 -47.34 27.40 -12.15
C MET A 1 -46.14 26.47 -12.07
N ILE A 2 -45.30 26.45 -13.10
CA ILE A 2 -44.18 25.51 -13.14
C ILE A 2 -43.18 25.89 -12.04
N ASN A 3 -42.88 24.89 -11.22
CA ASN A 3 -42.09 25.01 -10.01
C ASN A 3 -40.58 25.08 -10.30
N TYR A 4 -40.19 25.98 -11.21
CA TYR A 4 -38.81 26.12 -11.70
C TYR A 4 -37.84 26.49 -10.59
N GLU A 5 -38.30 27.23 -9.59
CA GLU A 5 -37.51 27.64 -8.43
C GLU A 5 -37.17 26.45 -7.53
N ASP A 6 -38.12 25.54 -7.30
CA ASP A 6 -37.88 24.29 -6.58
C ASP A 6 -36.92 23.36 -7.32
N LYS A 7 -37.04 23.25 -8.66
CA LYS A 7 -36.09 22.50 -9.48
C LYS A 7 -34.68 23.10 -9.44
N LEU A 8 -34.56 24.42 -9.47
CA LEU A 8 -33.28 25.11 -9.38
C LEU A 8 -32.62 24.90 -8.02
N ASN A 9 -33.40 24.95 -6.94
CA ASN A 9 -32.93 24.65 -5.60
C ASN A 9 -32.48 23.19 -5.44
N GLU A 10 -33.20 22.24 -6.03
CA GLU A 10 -32.82 20.83 -6.01
C GLU A 10 -31.50 20.58 -6.78
N LEU A 11 -31.34 21.21 -7.94
CA LEU A 11 -30.10 21.18 -8.72
C LEU A 11 -28.92 21.77 -7.94
N LYS A 12 -29.13 22.90 -7.26
CA LYS A 12 -28.10 23.55 -6.44
C LYS A 12 -27.66 22.66 -5.28
N LYS A 13 -28.61 22.01 -4.59
CA LYS A 13 -28.32 21.04 -3.52
C LYS A 13 -27.54 19.83 -4.02
N LYS A 14 -27.93 19.27 -5.18
CA LYS A 14 -27.21 18.15 -5.80
C LYS A 14 -25.78 18.55 -6.19
N LEU A 15 -25.60 19.77 -6.69
CA LEU A 15 -24.28 20.29 -7.06
C LEU A 15 -23.38 20.48 -5.82
N GLU A 16 -23.91 21.04 -4.73
CA GLU A 16 -23.16 21.17 -3.47
C GLU A 16 -22.79 19.81 -2.88
N TYR A 17 -23.72 18.85 -2.89
CA TYR A 17 -23.45 17.49 -2.45
C TYR A 17 -22.33 16.84 -3.28
N ALA A 18 -22.37 16.98 -4.60
CA ALA A 18 -21.35 16.45 -5.49
C ALA A 18 -19.98 17.11 -5.26
N LYS A 19 -19.93 18.44 -5.06
CA LYS A 19 -18.70 19.16 -4.71
C LYS A 19 -18.11 18.66 -3.39
N ASN A 20 -18.93 18.53 -2.36
CA ASN A 20 -18.49 18.02 -1.06
C ASN A 20 -17.98 16.58 -1.16
N LYS A 21 -18.64 15.73 -1.97
CA LYS A 21 -18.19 14.35 -2.21
C LYS A 21 -16.84 14.32 -2.93
N ARG A 22 -16.62 15.20 -3.91
CA ARG A 22 -15.35 15.33 -4.63
C ARG A 22 -14.22 15.73 -3.69
N ILE A 23 -14.42 16.79 -2.89
CA ILE A 23 -13.41 17.27 -1.94
C ILE A 23 -13.03 16.15 -0.95
N LYS A 24 -14.02 15.42 -0.40
CA LYS A 24 -13.74 14.28 0.49
C LYS A 24 -12.93 13.18 -0.19
N ALA A 25 -13.22 12.89 -1.46
CA ALA A 25 -12.48 11.89 -2.22
C ALA A 25 -11.04 12.34 -2.51
N GLU A 26 -10.85 13.61 -2.87
CA GLU A 26 -9.53 14.23 -3.09
C GLU A 26 -8.69 14.17 -1.81
N THR A 27 -9.23 14.62 -0.67
CA THR A 27 -8.53 14.53 0.63
C THR A 27 -8.17 13.10 1.01
N ARG A 28 -9.07 12.14 0.78
CA ARG A 28 -8.80 10.73 1.07
C ARG A 28 -7.71 10.15 0.17
N LEU A 29 -7.68 10.56 -1.11
CA LEU A 29 -6.65 10.14 -2.05
C LEU A 29 -5.27 10.67 -1.63
N GLU A 30 -5.18 11.94 -1.27
CA GLU A 30 -3.94 12.55 -0.77
C GLU A 30 -3.44 11.82 0.49
N GLN A 31 -4.32 11.53 1.45
CA GLN A 31 -3.96 10.77 2.65
C GLN A 31 -3.42 9.36 2.31
N LEU A 32 -4.07 8.64 1.38
CA LEU A 32 -3.61 7.32 0.96
C LEU A 32 -2.27 7.37 0.23
N GLN A 33 -2.01 8.42 -0.55
CA GLN A 33 -0.72 8.62 -1.21
C GLN A 33 0.40 8.88 -0.21
N LEU A 34 0.13 9.70 0.82
CA LEU A 34 1.08 9.94 1.90
C LEU A 34 1.41 8.64 2.66
N GLN A 35 0.39 7.89 3.07
CA GLN A 35 0.57 6.60 3.74
C GLN A 35 1.38 5.62 2.89
N LYS A 36 1.08 5.53 1.58
CA LYS A 36 1.84 4.67 0.65
C LYS A 36 3.32 5.07 0.62
N ASN A 37 3.60 6.37 0.52
CA ASN A 37 4.98 6.86 0.46
C ASN A 37 5.72 6.64 1.78
N GLU A 38 5.06 6.79 2.92
CA GLU A 38 5.61 6.45 4.23
C GLU A 38 5.98 4.98 4.32
N ILE A 39 5.07 4.08 3.96
CA ILE A 39 5.32 2.63 3.95
C ILE A 39 6.50 2.28 3.03
N MET A 40 6.54 2.85 1.81
CA MET A 40 7.66 2.63 0.89
C MET A 40 8.99 3.13 1.45
N ASN A 41 8.99 4.28 2.12
CA ASN A 41 10.19 4.83 2.74
C ASN A 41 10.65 4.00 3.94
N GLU A 42 9.73 3.45 4.74
CA GLU A 42 10.06 2.52 5.82
C GLU A 42 10.67 1.24 5.28
N ILE A 43 10.11 0.66 4.21
CA ILE A 43 10.67 -0.51 3.52
C ILE A 43 12.09 -0.21 3.03
N LYS A 44 12.31 0.93 2.36
CA LYS A 44 13.65 1.34 1.91
C LYS A 44 14.62 1.58 3.07
N LYS A 45 14.15 2.12 4.21
CA LYS A 45 14.98 2.29 5.42
C LYS A 45 15.41 0.96 6.03
N LEU A 46 14.59 -0.09 5.90
CA LEU A 46 14.96 -1.44 6.31
C LEU A 46 15.97 -2.09 5.36
N GLY A 47 16.35 -1.41 4.26
CA GLY A 47 17.34 -1.85 3.29
C GLY A 47 16.76 -2.63 2.10
N PHE A 48 15.45 -2.81 2.06
CA PHE A 48 14.76 -3.57 1.02
C PHE A 48 14.20 -2.64 -0.05
N GLU A 49 14.26 -3.02 -1.32
CA GLU A 49 13.54 -2.31 -2.38
C GLU A 49 12.10 -2.86 -2.46
N PRO A 50 11.05 -2.02 -2.34
CA PRO A 50 9.65 -2.50 -2.29
C PRO A 50 9.23 -3.38 -3.47
N ASP A 51 9.78 -3.12 -4.66
CA ASP A 51 9.49 -3.89 -5.87
C ASP A 51 10.24 -5.24 -5.92
N ASN A 52 11.25 -5.42 -5.07
CA ASN A 52 12.08 -6.63 -4.99
C ASN A 52 11.92 -7.37 -3.66
N LEU A 53 11.00 -6.95 -2.79
CA LEU A 53 10.81 -7.53 -1.46
C LEU A 53 10.58 -9.05 -1.53
N GLU A 54 9.75 -9.51 -2.46
CA GLU A 54 9.47 -10.93 -2.68
C GLU A 54 10.74 -11.69 -3.13
N ASN A 55 11.56 -11.07 -3.98
CA ASN A 55 12.82 -11.66 -4.47
C ASN A 55 13.87 -11.73 -3.36
N GLU A 56 13.95 -10.71 -2.50
CA GLU A 56 14.84 -10.71 -1.32
C GLU A 56 14.41 -11.75 -0.29
N ILE A 57 13.11 -11.89 -0.02
CA ILE A 57 12.58 -12.95 0.86
C ILE A 57 12.98 -14.32 0.33
N LYS A 58 12.77 -14.57 -0.96
CA LYS A 58 13.13 -15.83 -1.59
C LYS A 58 14.64 -16.10 -1.54
N SER A 59 15.46 -15.08 -1.77
CA SER A 59 16.92 -15.20 -1.71
C SER A 59 17.40 -15.54 -0.29
N LEU A 60 16.79 -14.92 0.74
CA LEU A 60 17.07 -15.21 2.14
C LEU A 60 16.63 -16.64 2.52
N GLU A 61 15.47 -17.09 2.03
CA GLU A 61 15.00 -18.48 2.23
C GLU A 61 15.99 -19.49 1.62
N ASP A 62 16.44 -19.26 0.39
CA ASP A 62 17.42 -20.12 -0.29
C ASP A 62 18.76 -20.13 0.46
N GLU A 63 19.19 -18.99 0.99
CA GLU A 63 20.41 -18.87 1.80
C GLU A 63 20.29 -19.61 3.13
N ILE A 64 19.14 -19.53 3.80
CA ILE A 64 18.86 -20.29 5.02
C ILE A 64 18.96 -21.80 4.75
N VAL A 65 18.32 -22.28 3.68
CA VAL A 65 18.37 -23.71 3.32
C VAL A 65 19.81 -24.14 3.03
N LYS A 66 20.57 -23.31 2.32
CA LYS A 66 21.98 -23.60 2.03
C LYS A 66 22.82 -23.67 3.30
N LEU A 67 22.67 -22.72 4.22
CA LEU A 67 23.38 -22.69 5.49
C LEU A 67 23.03 -23.87 6.40
N ILE A 68 21.76 -24.30 6.40
CA ILE A 68 21.32 -25.51 7.12
C ILE A 68 22.01 -26.74 6.54
N ASN A 69 22.03 -26.89 5.21
CA ASN A 69 22.69 -28.02 4.55
C ASN A 69 24.22 -28.01 4.78
N GLU A 70 24.86 -26.84 4.76
CA GLU A 70 26.27 -26.69 5.09
C GLU A 70 26.52 -27.10 6.55
N ALA A 71 25.70 -26.62 7.49
CA ALA A 71 25.79 -26.99 8.90
C ALA A 71 25.61 -28.50 9.12
N GLU A 72 24.64 -29.14 8.45
CA GLU A 72 24.43 -30.58 8.49
C GLU A 72 25.60 -31.36 7.87
N SER A 73 26.22 -30.84 6.81
CA SER A 73 27.38 -31.46 6.17
C SER A 73 28.67 -31.33 7.01
N LEU A 74 28.74 -30.28 7.84
CA LEU A 74 29.86 -30.00 8.74
C LEU A 74 29.68 -30.68 10.11
N MET A 75 28.48 -31.17 10.43
CA MET A 75 28.29 -32.02 11.60
C MET A 75 29.00 -33.37 11.38
N PRO A 76 29.89 -33.79 12.30
CA PRO A 76 30.51 -35.10 12.24
C PRO A 76 29.41 -36.17 12.23
N ARG A 77 29.50 -37.12 11.30
CA ARG A 77 28.76 -38.38 11.41
C ARG A 77 29.44 -39.23 12.47
N ASP A 78 29.29 -38.86 13.73
CA ASP A 78 29.71 -39.73 14.83
C ASP A 78 28.65 -40.84 15.03
N ILE A 79 28.98 -41.99 14.43
CA ILE A 79 28.53 -43.39 14.68
C ILE A 79 27.12 -43.77 14.21
#